data_AF-A0A843BIS8-F1
#
_entry.id   AF-A0A843BIS8-F1
#
_cell.length_a   1.000
_cell.length_b   1.000
_cell.length_c   1.000
_cell.angle_alpha   90.00
_cell.angle_beta   90.00
_cell.angle_gamma   90.00
#
_symmetry.space_group_name_H-M   'P 1'
#
loop_
_entity.id
_entity.type
_entity.pdbx_description
1 polymer ?
#
loop_
_entity_poly.entity_id
_entity_poly.type
_entity_poly.pdbx_seq_one_letter_code
_entity_poly.pdbx_strand_id
1 'polypeptide(L)'
;MERIQRLAYYLGIGMTATLFILLLIMVVPNLAQDTGFVDRTDGELLEMFTAHPAYSAMYERFPGASEEFEAYGRGEGSLRVGMIDFESGTQLILYMNVHGRSVYVSVECIYIEEPRVVVDGLFAVEYIGITDCLGPAT
;
A
#
# COMPACT_ATOMS: atom_id res chain seq x y z
N MET A 1 37.27 45.10 -30.88
CA MET A 1 37.36 43.67 -30.47
C MET A 1 36.48 43.33 -29.27
N GLU A 2 36.40 44.15 -28.22
CA GLU A 2 35.57 43.89 -27.02
C GLU A 2 34.06 43.67 -27.26
N ARG A 3 33.44 44.43 -28.19
CA ARG A 3 31.99 44.31 -28.45
C ARG A 3 31.61 42.97 -29.10
N ILE A 4 32.48 42.42 -29.94
CA ILE A 4 32.26 41.13 -30.62
C ILE A 4 32.45 39.97 -29.64
N GLN A 5 33.44 40.07 -28.74
CA GLN A 5 33.63 39.08 -27.67
C GLN A 5 32.43 39.06 -26.71
N ARG A 6 31.91 40.21 -26.27
CA ARG A 6 30.70 40.25 -25.42
C ARG A 6 29.49 39.63 -26.12
N LEU A 7 29.30 39.90 -27.42
CA LEU A 7 28.21 39.31 -28.20
C LEU A 7 28.33 37.77 -28.28
N ALA A 8 29.56 37.26 -28.48
CA ALA A 8 29.84 35.83 -28.49
C ALA A 8 29.58 35.17 -27.12
N TYR A 9 29.91 35.85 -26.02
CA TYR A 9 29.59 35.38 -24.67
C TYR A 9 28.08 35.31 -24.42
N TYR A 10 27.31 36.33 -24.81
CA TYR A 10 25.85 36.31 -24.66
C TYR A 10 25.19 35.24 -25.54
N LEU A 11 25.68 35.01 -26.76
CA LEU A 11 25.20 33.93 -27.63
C LEU A 11 25.54 32.54 -27.05
N GLY A 12 26.74 32.38 -26.49
CA GLY A 12 27.15 31.14 -25.82
C GLY A 12 26.28 30.81 -24.61
N ILE A 13 26.04 31.79 -23.74
CA ILE A 13 25.18 31.64 -22.55
C ILE A 13 23.71 31.41 -22.95
N GLY A 14 23.24 32.10 -24.00
CA GLY A 14 21.88 31.93 -24.51
C GLY A 14 21.64 30.53 -25.07
N MET A 15 22.59 30.00 -25.84
CA MET A 15 22.51 28.65 -26.40
C MET A 15 22.61 27.56 -25.33
N THR A 16 23.48 27.70 -24.33
CA THR A 16 23.55 26.73 -23.23
C THR A 16 22.29 26.74 -22.38
N ALA A 17 21.71 27.92 -22.12
CA ALA A 17 20.44 28.03 -21.41
C ALA A 17 19.28 27.38 -22.19
N THR A 18 19.20 27.59 -23.51
CA THR A 18 18.15 26.95 -24.33
C THR A 18 18.33 25.44 -24.43
N LEU A 19 19.56 24.95 -24.59
CA LEU A 19 19.85 23.51 -24.58
C LEU A 19 19.52 22.87 -23.22
N PHE A 20 19.81 23.55 -22.11
CA PHE A 20 19.48 23.06 -20.78
C PHE A 20 17.96 23.01 -20.55
N ILE A 21 17.21 24.03 -20.99
CA ILE A 21 15.74 24.04 -20.93
C ILE A 21 15.15 22.91 -21.78
N LEU A 22 15.65 22.69 -23.01
CA LEU A 22 15.20 21.58 -23.86
C LEU A 22 15.48 20.22 -23.22
N LEU A 23 16.63 20.06 -22.56
CA LEU A 23 16.98 18.85 -21.84
C LEU A 23 16.05 18.63 -20.63
N LEU A 24 15.71 19.68 -19.87
CA LEU A 24 14.71 19.60 -18.80
C LEU A 24 13.33 19.19 -19.35
N ILE A 25 12.88 19.75 -20.47
CA ILE A 25 11.60 19.38 -21.10
C ILE A 25 11.62 17.92 -21.57
N MET A 26 12.76 17.37 -22.00
CA MET A 26 12.86 15.96 -22.39
C MET A 26 12.95 15.00 -21.19
N VAL A 27 13.60 15.40 -20.09
CA VAL A 27 13.83 14.52 -18.94
C VAL A 27 12.66 14.53 -17.95
N VAL A 28 12.00 15.67 -17.73
CA VAL A 28 10.92 15.81 -16.74
C VAL A 28 9.70 14.91 -17.02
N PRO A 29 9.21 14.73 -18.26
CA PRO A 29 8.08 13.85 -18.54
C PRO A 29 8.38 12.38 -18.20
N ASN A 30 9.62 11.93 -18.43
CA ASN A 30 10.05 10.55 -18.14
C ASN A 30 10.18 10.27 -16.64
N LEU A 31 10.39 11.29 -15.81
CA LEU A 31 10.39 11.14 -14.35
C LEU A 31 8.97 11.16 -13.76
N ALA A 32 8.01 11.77 -14.47
CA ALA A 32 6.62 11.90 -14.01
C ALA A 32 5.73 10.70 -14.40
N GLN A 33 6.17 9.83 -15.33
CA GLN A 33 5.39 8.69 -15.81
C GLN A 33 5.47 7.43 -14.94
N ASP A 34 6.27 7.41 -13.87
CA ASP A 34 6.35 6.30 -12.92
C ASP A 34 5.53 6.59 -11.65
N THR A 35 4.35 7.19 -11.81
CA THR A 35 3.34 7.15 -10.76
C THR A 35 2.72 5.75 -10.84
N GLY A 36 3.19 4.82 -10.02
CA GLY A 36 2.89 3.38 -10.06
C GLY A 36 1.42 2.96 -9.87
N PHE A 37 0.46 3.78 -10.26
CA PHE A 37 -0.96 3.48 -10.38
C PHE A 37 -1.17 2.48 -11.50
N VAL A 38 -1.51 1.26 -11.11
CA VAL A 38 -2.05 0.26 -12.03
C VAL A 38 -3.55 0.33 -11.85
N ASP A 39 -4.27 0.78 -12.89
CA ASP A 39 -5.72 0.82 -12.85
C ASP A 39 -6.25 -0.62 -12.74
N ARG A 40 -7.04 -0.88 -11.70
CA ARG A 40 -7.62 -2.19 -11.41
C ARG A 40 -9.09 -2.02 -11.08
N THR A 41 -9.87 -3.00 -11.48
CA THR A 41 -11.27 -3.15 -11.11
C THR A 41 -11.39 -3.65 -9.67
N ASP A 42 -12.55 -3.42 -9.06
CA ASP A 42 -12.87 -3.92 -7.73
C ASP A 42 -12.73 -5.45 -7.65
N GLY A 43 -13.07 -6.16 -8.73
CA GLY A 43 -12.90 -7.62 -8.82
C GLY A 43 -11.44 -8.07 -8.79
N GLU A 44 -10.56 -7.36 -9.50
CA GLU A 44 -9.11 -7.62 -9.47
C GLU A 44 -8.51 -7.32 -8.10
N LEU A 45 -8.97 -6.27 -7.41
CA LEU A 45 -8.56 -5.98 -6.04
C LEU A 45 -8.98 -7.08 -5.07
N LEU A 46 -10.23 -7.54 -5.17
CA LEU A 46 -10.74 -8.63 -4.34
C LEU A 46 -9.98 -9.94 -4.60
N GLU A 47 -9.66 -10.25 -5.85
CA GLU A 47 -8.85 -11.42 -6.20
C GLU A 47 -7.44 -11.34 -5.60
N MET A 48 -6.81 -10.16 -5.65
CA MET A 48 -5.50 -9.95 -5.02
C MET A 48 -5.54 -10.16 -3.51
N PHE A 49 -6.61 -9.72 -2.83
CA PHE A 49 -6.75 -9.92 -1.39
C PHE A 49 -7.02 -11.38 -1.03
N THR A 50 -7.99 -12.01 -1.70
CA THR A 50 -8.41 -13.38 -1.43
C THR A 50 -7.33 -14.42 -1.77
N ALA A 51 -6.43 -14.10 -2.70
CA ALA A 51 -5.26 -14.92 -3.02
C ALA A 51 -4.11 -14.81 -1.99
N HIS A 52 -4.15 -13.83 -1.07
CA HIS A 52 -3.07 -13.64 -0.10
C HIS A 52 -3.15 -14.69 1.03
N PRO A 53 -2.03 -15.32 1.43
CA PRO A 53 -2.04 -16.38 2.46
C PRO A 53 -2.66 -15.98 3.80
N ALA A 54 -2.52 -14.70 4.20
CA ALA A 54 -3.13 -14.20 5.43
C ALA A 54 -4.67 -14.23 5.39
N TYR A 55 -5.28 -14.01 4.22
CA TYR A 55 -6.74 -14.11 4.06
C TYR A 55 -7.21 -15.55 4.32
N SER A 56 -6.57 -16.53 3.67
CA SER A 56 -6.87 -17.95 3.88
C SER A 56 -6.64 -18.36 5.32
N ALA A 57 -5.52 -17.98 5.93
CA ALA A 57 -5.20 -18.30 7.33
C ALA A 57 -6.26 -17.76 8.31
N MET A 58 -6.81 -16.56 8.05
CA MET A 58 -7.86 -15.97 8.88
C MET A 58 -9.14 -16.81 8.83
N TYR A 59 -9.62 -17.20 7.64
CA TYR A 59 -10.84 -18.00 7.49
C TYR A 59 -10.66 -19.47 7.88
N GLU A 60 -9.46 -20.03 7.74
CA GLU A 60 -9.14 -21.39 8.19
C GLU A 60 -9.22 -21.50 9.70
N ARG A 61 -8.70 -20.51 10.44
CA ARG A 61 -8.73 -20.51 11.91
C ARG A 61 -10.02 -19.94 12.49
N PHE A 62 -10.58 -18.93 11.84
CA PHE A 62 -11.75 -18.19 12.32
C PHE A 62 -12.83 -18.16 11.23
N PRO A 63 -13.56 -19.28 10.99
CA PRO A 63 -14.52 -19.39 9.89
C PRO A 63 -15.74 -18.45 10.03
N GLY A 64 -15.96 -17.86 11.21
CA GLY A 64 -16.99 -16.87 11.47
C GLY A 64 -16.56 -15.41 11.24
N ALA A 65 -15.37 -15.16 10.70
CA ALA A 65 -14.88 -13.81 10.45
C ALA A 65 -15.75 -13.06 9.41
N SER A 66 -15.99 -11.78 9.67
CA SER A 66 -16.68 -10.87 8.77
C SER A 66 -15.68 -10.07 7.94
N GLU A 67 -16.05 -9.73 6.71
CA GLU A 67 -15.21 -8.91 5.83
C GLU A 67 -15.88 -7.58 5.44
N GLU A 68 -15.05 -6.54 5.27
CA GLU A 68 -15.43 -5.21 4.79
C GLU A 68 -14.42 -4.79 3.71
N PHE A 69 -14.92 -4.59 2.49
CA PHE A 69 -14.12 -4.16 1.33
C PHE A 69 -14.45 -2.71 0.98
N GLU A 70 -13.41 -1.91 0.75
CA GLU A 70 -13.54 -0.52 0.33
C GLU A 70 -12.60 -0.23 -0.86
N ALA A 71 -13.16 0.22 -1.98
CA ALA A 71 -12.39 0.65 -3.15
C ALA A 71 -12.24 2.18 -3.16
N TYR A 72 -11.00 2.66 -3.33
CA TYR A 72 -10.68 4.09 -3.35
C TYR A 72 -10.58 4.66 -4.77
N GLY A 73 -10.77 3.81 -5.79
CA GLY A 73 -10.56 4.13 -7.19
C GLY A 73 -9.07 4.10 -7.58
N ARG A 74 -8.80 4.16 -8.89
CA ARG A 74 -7.44 4.11 -9.47
C ARG A 74 -6.64 2.85 -9.10
N GLY A 75 -7.35 1.73 -8.94
CA GLY A 75 -6.75 0.45 -8.58
C GLY A 75 -6.16 0.37 -7.17
N GLU A 76 -6.67 1.18 -6.25
CA GLU A 76 -6.42 1.11 -4.81
C GLU A 76 -7.67 0.67 -4.05
N GLY A 77 -7.46 0.01 -2.92
CA GLY A 77 -8.53 -0.44 -2.05
C GLY A 77 -7.99 -1.04 -0.77
N SER A 78 -8.90 -1.32 0.15
CA SER A 78 -8.65 -2.03 1.39
C SER A 78 -9.65 -3.17 1.57
N LEU A 79 -9.18 -4.22 2.25
CA LEU A 79 -10.00 -5.30 2.78
C LEU A 79 -9.69 -5.45 4.26
N ARG A 80 -10.73 -5.48 5.08
CA ARG A 80 -10.65 -5.78 6.50
C ARG A 80 -11.38 -7.09 6.74
N VAL A 81 -10.73 -8.04 7.38
CA VAL A 81 -11.34 -9.29 7.82
C VAL A 81 -11.20 -9.36 9.32
N GLY A 82 -12.30 -9.49 10.07
CA GLY A 82 -12.24 -9.41 11.51
C GLY A 82 -13.28 -10.26 12.23
N MET A 83 -12.98 -10.56 13.49
CA MET A 83 -13.86 -11.27 14.40
C MET A 83 -13.76 -10.65 15.79
N ILE A 84 -14.87 -10.69 16.51
CA ILE A 84 -14.98 -10.19 17.88
C ILE A 84 -15.44 -11.33 18.79
N ASP A 85 -14.81 -11.45 19.95
CA ASP A 85 -15.38 -12.19 21.07
C ASP A 85 -16.18 -11.21 21.92
N PHE A 86 -17.49 -11.41 21.98
CA PHE A 86 -18.37 -10.52 22.75
C PHE A 86 -18.26 -10.71 24.26
N GLU A 87 -17.75 -11.85 24.73
CA GLU A 87 -17.58 -12.10 26.16
C GLU A 87 -16.39 -11.33 26.73
N SER A 88 -15.23 -11.41 26.07
CA SER A 88 -14.02 -10.69 26.46
C SER A 88 -13.91 -9.29 25.83
N GLY A 89 -14.70 -9.02 24.79
CA GLY A 89 -14.66 -7.80 23.98
C GLY A 89 -13.39 -7.64 23.15
N THR A 90 -12.59 -8.70 23.00
CA THR A 90 -11.39 -8.69 22.17
C THR A 90 -11.75 -8.77 20.70
N GLN A 91 -10.92 -8.14 19.87
CA GLN A 91 -11.12 -8.12 18.42
C GLN A 91 -9.83 -8.49 17.72
N LEU A 92 -9.93 -9.40 16.76
CA LEU A 92 -8.84 -9.72 15.84
C LEU A 92 -9.21 -9.17 14.47
N ILE A 93 -8.35 -8.34 13.87
CA ILE A 93 -8.60 -7.71 12.58
C ILE A 93 -7.36 -7.85 11.69
N LEU A 94 -7.53 -8.51 10.56
CA LEU A 94 -6.61 -8.52 9.44
C LEU A 94 -6.94 -7.32 8.54
N TYR A 95 -5.95 -6.45 8.34
CA TYR A 95 -6.01 -5.33 7.41
C TYR A 95 -5.16 -5.64 6.19
N MET A 96 -5.73 -5.40 5.02
CA MET A 96 -5.06 -5.56 3.74
C MET A 96 -5.30 -4.30 2.91
N ASN A 97 -4.25 -3.70 2.36
CA ASN A 97 -4.34 -2.49 1.55
C ASN A 97 -3.52 -2.64 0.29
N VAL A 98 -4.06 -2.28 -0.87
CA VAL A 98 -3.27 -2.18 -2.10
C VAL A 98 -2.80 -0.75 -2.27
N HIS A 99 -1.49 -0.54 -2.36
CA HIS A 99 -0.91 0.71 -2.83
C HIS A 99 0.02 0.40 -4.01
N GLY A 100 -0.29 0.94 -5.18
CA GLY A 100 0.43 0.65 -6.41
C GLY A 100 0.38 -0.83 -6.80
N ARG A 101 1.51 -1.55 -6.69
CA ARG A 101 1.62 -2.99 -7.05
C ARG A 101 1.71 -3.94 -5.86
N SER A 102 1.68 -3.42 -4.64
CA SER A 102 1.95 -4.19 -3.44
C SER A 102 0.70 -4.29 -2.57
N VAL A 103 0.49 -5.47 -2.00
CA VAL A 103 -0.48 -5.70 -0.93
C VAL A 103 0.24 -5.52 0.39
N TYR A 104 -0.18 -4.53 1.18
CA TYR A 104 0.27 -4.30 2.54
C TYR A 104 -0.68 -5.03 3.47
N VAL A 105 -0.13 -5.80 4.40
CA VAL A 105 -0.89 -6.63 5.31
C VAL A 105 -0.47 -6.34 6.74
N SER A 106 -1.42 -6.21 7.65
CA SER A 106 -1.17 -6.17 9.09
C SER A 106 -2.30 -6.88 9.82
N VAL A 107 -2.00 -7.41 11.01
CA VAL A 107 -2.98 -8.05 11.89
C VAL A 107 -2.94 -7.34 13.23
N GLU A 108 -4.12 -7.05 13.75
CA GLU A 108 -4.29 -6.34 15.00
C GLU A 108 -5.12 -7.19 15.95
N CYS A 109 -4.60 -7.38 17.16
CA CYS A 109 -5.40 -7.82 18.29
C CYS A 109 -5.67 -6.63 19.21
N ILE A 110 -6.94 -6.34 19.44
CA ILE A 110 -7.42 -5.24 20.26
C ILE A 110 -8.05 -5.84 21.52
N TYR A 111 -7.45 -5.55 22.66
CA TYR A 111 -7.95 -5.93 23.98
C TYR A 111 -8.63 -4.72 24.65
N ILE A 112 -9.61 -4.95 25.52
CA ILE A 112 -10.29 -3.86 26.25
C ILE A 112 -9.31 -3.13 27.20
N GLU A 113 -8.49 -3.88 27.93
CA GLU A 113 -7.68 -3.35 29.03
C GLU A 113 -6.15 -3.42 28.78
N GLU A 114 -5.74 -3.97 27.65
CA GLU A 114 -4.34 -4.20 27.30
C GLU A 114 -3.91 -3.42 26.05
N PRO A 115 -2.61 -3.17 25.85
CA PRO A 115 -2.13 -2.53 24.64
C PRO A 115 -2.50 -3.35 23.40
N ARG A 116 -2.96 -2.64 22.35
CA ARG A 116 -3.14 -3.19 21.01
C ARG A 116 -1.84 -3.84 20.54
N VAL A 117 -1.93 -5.09 20.10
CA VAL A 117 -0.82 -5.80 19.45
C VAL A 117 -1.00 -5.67 17.95
N VAL A 118 0.05 -5.23 17.25
CA VAL A 118 0.08 -5.12 15.79
C VAL A 118 1.22 -5.96 15.26
N VAL A 119 0.93 -6.79 14.26
CA VAL A 119 1.92 -7.61 13.56
C VAL A 119 1.83 -7.32 12.06
N ASP A 120 2.94 -6.87 11.49
CA ASP A 120 3.02 -6.49 10.08
C ASP A 120 3.43 -7.69 9.18
N GLY A 121 2.98 -7.58 7.92
CA GLY A 121 3.21 -8.40 6.73
C GLY A 121 3.96 -9.72 6.86
N LEU A 122 5.22 -9.68 7.25
CA LEU A 122 6.11 -10.85 7.26
C LEU A 122 5.63 -11.95 8.21
N PHE A 123 4.98 -11.59 9.32
CA PHE A 123 4.57 -12.54 10.35
C PHE A 123 3.05 -12.62 10.54
N ALA A 124 2.27 -12.03 9.63
CA ALA A 124 0.82 -11.96 9.75
C ALA A 124 0.18 -13.36 9.77
N VAL A 125 0.66 -14.26 8.89
CA VAL A 125 0.15 -15.63 8.79
C VAL A 125 0.48 -16.43 10.04
N GLU A 126 1.74 -16.37 10.48
CA GLU A 126 2.21 -17.05 11.68
C GLU A 126 1.46 -16.55 12.92
N TYR A 127 1.28 -15.23 13.03
CA TYR A 127 0.55 -14.62 14.13
C TYR A 127 -0.92 -15.08 14.15
N ILE A 128 -1.62 -15.06 13.03
CA ILE A 128 -2.98 -15.62 12.94
C ILE A 128 -2.98 -17.08 13.40
N GLY A 129 -2.00 -17.88 12.97
CA GLY A 129 -1.89 -19.30 13.33
C GLY A 129 -1.58 -19.60 14.80
N ILE A 130 -1.11 -18.64 15.59
CA ILE A 130 -0.73 -18.87 17.00
C ILE A 130 -1.48 -17.99 17.99
N THR A 131 -2.12 -16.91 17.55
CA THR A 131 -2.73 -15.91 18.43
C THR A 131 -3.87 -16.51 19.26
N ASP A 132 -3.91 -16.12 20.52
CA ASP A 132 -4.96 -16.39 21.51
C ASP A 132 -5.87 -15.17 21.72
N CYS A 133 -5.83 -14.19 20.81
CA CYS A 133 -6.62 -12.96 20.86
C CYS A 133 -8.10 -13.18 21.17
N LEU A 134 -8.71 -14.22 20.57
CA LEU A 134 -10.12 -14.57 20.70
C LEU A 134 -10.32 -15.83 21.57
N GLY A 135 -9.33 -16.17 22.40
CA GLY A 135 -9.25 -17.45 23.12
C GLY A 135 -8.55 -18.56 22.32
N PRO A 136 -8.42 -19.76 22.91
CA PRO A 136 -7.80 -20.90 22.24
C PRO A 136 -8.62 -21.35 21.02
N ALA A 137 -7.94 -21.70 19.93
CA ALA A 137 -8.58 -22.29 18.75
C ALA A 137 -9.37 -23.55 19.16
N THR A 138 -10.66 -23.60 18.82
CA THR A 138 -11.54 -24.74 19.09
C THR A 138 -11.47 -25.78 18.00
#